data_AF-A0A918C6Q7-F1
#
_entry.id   AF-A0A918C6Q7-F1
#
_cell.length_a   1.000
_cell.length_b   1.000
_cell.length_c   1.000
_cell.angle_alpha   90.00
_cell.angle_beta   90.00
_cell.angle_gamma   90.00
#
_symmetry.space_group_name_H-M   'P 1'
#
loop_
_entity.id
_entity.type
_entity.pdbx_description
1 polymer ?
#
loop_
_entity_poly.entity_id
_entity_poly.type
_entity_poly.pdbx_seq_one_letter_code
_entity_poly.pdbx_strand_id
1 'polypeptide(L)'
;MSRPPSAATPAVDAWGRPLIGFDPAHNRNELRRSTARLGVWLSVLMWALMVVGVLSALGVTFGTLGVWHLLTLQDASLHLPPQIPWLLALAGALILVLYGLYAWVLRWARELIVRLGRWALQGLASPAPDAARLETLRRTLAGWLSFGQWGTLLAGVLGVVLVPFSAVWSQRLAEHLSRTLGSPGQVDTMATPALIAFQTVSALLSSVPGIVIAWLILGAVRRFMTLAVNRARGLTPPPILPAATTVSGWFLGCLILLGLSLLGLIANFVLLGVFGALLRTMLTRGAADGLPQDWQNVLPDGWASVVSWGLGALLVVVFVGVLVTVLLFCVLLWSRSYATALARELDARALEGPAA
;
A
#
# COMPACT_ATOMS: atom_id res chain seq x y z
N MET A 1 -37.07 33.45 -39.25
CA MET A 1 -36.42 32.24 -39.81
C MET A 1 -35.51 31.64 -38.74
N SER A 2 -35.98 30.61 -38.05
CA SER A 2 -35.22 29.85 -37.05
C SER A 2 -34.25 28.91 -37.78
N ARG A 3 -32.93 29.09 -37.56
CA ARG A 3 -31.94 28.09 -38.01
C ARG A 3 -32.31 26.74 -37.37
N PRO A 4 -32.40 25.65 -38.15
CA PRO A 4 -32.59 24.32 -37.57
C PRO A 4 -31.40 24.01 -36.64
N PRO A 5 -31.62 23.24 -35.56
CA PRO A 5 -30.54 22.79 -34.70
C PRO A 5 -29.54 22.03 -35.56
N SER A 6 -28.31 22.55 -35.63
CA SER A 6 -27.17 21.88 -36.24
C SER A 6 -27.09 20.48 -35.63
N ALA A 7 -27.29 19.46 -36.46
CA ALA A 7 -27.05 18.08 -36.06
C ALA A 7 -25.63 18.00 -35.51
N ALA A 8 -25.50 17.61 -34.24
CA ALA A 8 -24.20 17.44 -33.61
C ALA A 8 -23.43 16.40 -34.43
N THR A 9 -22.36 16.85 -35.09
CA THR A 9 -21.43 15.95 -35.79
C THR A 9 -20.95 14.91 -34.77
N PRO A 10 -21.05 13.61 -35.08
CA PRO A 10 -20.62 12.58 -34.15
C PRO A 10 -19.14 12.79 -33.84
N ALA A 11 -18.80 12.92 -32.55
CA ALA A 11 -17.41 13.04 -32.14
C ALA A 11 -16.66 11.79 -32.60
N VAL A 12 -15.56 12.00 -33.33
CA VAL A 12 -14.76 10.94 -33.93
C VAL A 12 -13.45 10.85 -33.15
N ASP A 13 -13.00 9.65 -32.80
CA ASP A 13 -11.71 9.47 -32.11
C ASP A 13 -10.52 9.82 -33.02
N ALA A 14 -9.31 9.78 -32.44
CA ALA A 14 -8.07 10.04 -33.18
C ALA A 14 -7.79 9.06 -34.35
N TRP A 15 -8.63 8.04 -34.53
CA TRP A 15 -8.53 7.00 -35.56
C TRP A 15 -9.69 7.05 -36.57
N GLY A 16 -10.49 8.11 -36.57
CA GLY A 16 -11.60 8.22 -37.51
C GLY A 16 -12.80 7.35 -37.14
N ARG A 17 -12.84 6.75 -35.94
CA ARG A 17 -13.97 5.93 -35.49
C ARG A 17 -14.99 6.80 -34.77
N PRO A 18 -16.28 6.69 -35.10
CA PRO A 18 -17.31 7.34 -34.30
C PRO A 18 -17.16 6.88 -32.85
N LEU A 19 -17.18 7.82 -31.91
CA LEU A 19 -17.32 7.53 -30.48
C LEU A 19 -18.75 7.01 -30.25
N ILE A 20 -19.05 5.81 -30.75
CA ILE A 20 -20.35 5.15 -30.61
C ILE A 20 -20.63 5.00 -29.11
N GLY A 21 -21.66 5.68 -28.63
CA GLY A 21 -22.08 5.66 -27.22
C GLY A 21 -21.44 6.74 -26.32
N PHE A 22 -20.75 7.75 -26.87
CA PHE A 22 -20.32 8.90 -26.07
C PHE A 22 -21.49 9.84 -25.83
N ASP A 23 -22.15 9.67 -24.68
CA ASP A 23 -23.05 10.68 -24.12
C ASP A 23 -22.22 11.66 -23.27
N PRO A 24 -22.00 12.91 -23.74
CA PRO A 24 -21.20 13.89 -23.01
C PRO A 24 -21.82 14.25 -21.66
N ALA A 25 -23.14 14.20 -21.51
CA ALA A 25 -23.80 14.44 -20.23
C ALA A 25 -23.52 13.29 -19.26
N HIS A 26 -23.58 12.04 -19.74
CA HIS A 26 -23.21 10.86 -18.95
C HIS A 26 -21.75 10.93 -18.50
N ASN A 27 -20.81 11.21 -19.42
CA ASN A 27 -19.38 11.27 -19.13
C ASN A 27 -19.04 12.36 -18.11
N ARG A 28 -19.62 13.57 -18.25
CA ARG A 28 -19.43 14.66 -17.27
C ARG A 28 -20.00 14.30 -15.90
N ASN A 29 -21.15 13.64 -15.84
CA ASN A 29 -21.73 13.16 -14.59
C ASN A 29 -20.85 12.09 -13.92
N GLU A 30 -20.31 11.16 -14.70
CA GLU A 30 -19.36 10.15 -14.23
C GLU A 30 -18.07 10.80 -13.71
N LEU A 31 -17.50 11.74 -14.46
CA LEU A 31 -16.30 12.48 -14.04
C LEU A 31 -16.55 13.27 -12.75
N ARG A 32 -17.70 13.93 -12.61
CA ARG A 32 -18.07 14.66 -11.39
C ARG A 32 -18.19 13.72 -10.18
N ARG A 33 -18.89 12.60 -10.35
CA ARG A 33 -19.07 11.59 -9.27
C ARG A 33 -17.74 10.95 -8.88
N SER A 34 -16.93 10.54 -9.86
CA SER A 34 -15.64 9.89 -9.63
C SER A 34 -14.64 10.85 -8.98
N THR A 35 -14.55 12.10 -9.43
CA THR A 35 -13.68 13.14 -8.83
C THR A 35 -14.05 13.39 -7.36
N ALA A 36 -15.35 13.56 -7.07
CA ALA A 36 -15.81 13.81 -5.70
C ALA A 36 -15.51 12.62 -4.77
N ARG A 37 -15.87 11.41 -5.20
CA ARG A 37 -15.64 10.19 -4.43
C ARG A 37 -14.16 9.92 -4.23
N LEU A 38 -13.34 10.03 -5.28
CA LEU A 38 -11.89 9.86 -5.20
C LEU A 38 -11.26 10.87 -4.24
N GLY A 39 -11.71 12.14 -4.27
CA GLY A 39 -11.24 13.16 -3.33
C GLY A 39 -11.54 12.84 -1.86
N VAL A 40 -12.73 12.31 -1.57
CA VAL A 40 -13.12 11.86 -0.22
C VAL A 40 -12.32 10.63 0.19
N TRP A 41 -12.31 9.59 -0.64
CA TRP A 41 -11.64 8.31 -0.32
C TRP A 41 -10.13 8.45 -0.20
N LEU A 42 -9.47 9.32 -0.98
CA LEU A 42 -8.05 9.64 -0.78
C LEU A 42 -7.79 10.31 0.58
N SER A 43 -8.75 11.11 1.08
CA SER A 43 -8.64 11.72 2.41
C SER A 43 -8.83 10.70 3.52
N VAL A 44 -9.80 9.79 3.36
CA VAL A 44 -10.02 8.66 4.28
C VAL A 44 -8.79 7.76 4.30
N LEU A 45 -8.24 7.42 3.13
CA LEU A 45 -7.02 6.62 3.02
C LEU A 45 -5.84 7.30 3.70
N MET A 46 -5.66 8.63 3.52
CA MET A 46 -4.61 9.39 4.20
C MET A 46 -4.71 9.28 5.72
N TRP A 47 -5.91 9.47 6.29
CA TRP A 47 -6.14 9.32 7.73
C TRP A 47 -5.91 7.88 8.20
N ALA A 48 -6.43 6.90 7.46
CA ALA A 48 -6.24 5.49 7.77
C ALA A 48 -4.75 5.15 7.80
N LEU A 49 -3.98 5.54 6.78
CA LEU A 49 -2.53 5.32 6.72
C LEU A 49 -1.79 5.99 7.89
N MET A 50 -2.19 7.19 8.30
CA MET A 50 -1.59 7.83 9.49
C MET A 50 -1.87 7.04 10.77
N VAL A 51 -3.12 6.60 10.96
CA VAL A 51 -3.48 5.75 12.12
C VAL A 51 -2.70 4.44 12.08
N VAL A 52 -2.62 3.79 10.92
CA VAL A 52 -1.82 2.56 10.73
C VAL A 52 -0.35 2.81 11.03
N GLY A 53 0.21 3.91 10.56
CA GLY A 53 1.60 4.27 10.80
C GLY A 53 1.89 4.45 12.29
N VAL A 54 1.00 5.14 13.01
CA VAL A 54 1.11 5.29 14.47
C VAL A 54 0.98 3.94 15.17
N LEU A 55 -0.04 3.14 14.85
CA LEU A 55 -0.22 1.81 15.44
C LEU A 55 0.95 0.86 15.14
N SER A 56 1.52 0.93 13.93
CA SER A 56 2.68 0.14 13.53
C SER A 56 3.93 0.58 14.29
N ALA A 57 4.17 1.88 14.41
CA ALA A 57 5.29 2.40 15.19
C ALA A 57 5.17 2.00 16.67
N LEU A 58 3.99 2.19 17.27
CA LEU A 58 3.72 1.76 18.64
C LEU A 58 3.89 0.25 18.79
N GLY A 59 3.33 -0.55 17.87
CA GLY A 59 3.42 -2.01 17.89
C GLY A 59 4.86 -2.51 17.81
N VAL A 60 5.67 -1.94 16.91
CA VAL A 60 7.10 -2.30 16.80
C VAL A 60 7.86 -1.87 18.04
N THR A 61 7.68 -0.64 18.52
CA THR A 61 8.42 -0.13 19.67
C THR A 61 8.04 -0.87 20.96
N PHE A 62 6.75 -0.93 21.31
CA PHE A 62 6.30 -1.57 22.54
C PHE A 62 6.34 -3.10 22.48
N GLY A 63 6.03 -3.71 21.33
CA GLY A 63 6.12 -5.15 21.16
C GLY A 63 7.56 -5.64 21.33
N THR A 64 8.52 -4.96 20.71
CA THR A 64 9.94 -5.35 20.82
C THR A 64 10.53 -4.99 22.18
N LEU A 65 10.13 -3.88 22.81
CA LEU A 65 10.50 -3.56 24.20
C LEU A 65 9.94 -4.58 25.20
N GLY A 66 8.73 -5.10 24.96
CA GLY A 66 8.15 -6.17 25.76
C GLY A 66 8.97 -7.45 25.66
N VAL A 67 9.29 -7.89 24.44
CA VAL A 67 10.18 -9.06 24.19
C VAL A 67 11.55 -8.84 24.82
N TRP A 68 12.12 -7.64 24.66
CA TRP A 68 13.38 -7.26 25.28
C TRP A 68 13.35 -7.45 26.80
N HIS A 69 12.34 -6.88 27.45
CA HIS A 69 12.22 -6.92 28.89
C HIS A 69 12.04 -8.36 29.39
N LEU A 70 11.27 -9.17 28.68
CA LEU A 70 11.09 -10.59 28.99
C LEU A 70 12.41 -11.37 28.90
N LEU A 71 13.19 -11.15 27.83
CA LEU A 71 14.49 -11.79 27.67
C LEU A 71 15.47 -11.38 28.78
N THR A 72 15.45 -10.12 29.22
CA THR A 72 16.28 -9.66 30.35
C THR A 72 15.85 -10.21 31.71
N LEU A 73 14.56 -10.53 31.88
CA LEU A 73 14.02 -11.08 33.13
C LEU A 73 14.27 -12.60 33.24
N GLN A 74 14.26 -13.33 32.12
CA GLN A 74 14.46 -14.78 32.10
C GLN A 74 15.92 -15.20 32.29
N ASP A 75 16.88 -14.40 31.83
CA ASP A 75 18.30 -14.75 31.92
C ASP A 75 19.15 -13.51 32.20
N ALA A 76 19.51 -13.30 33.46
CA ALA A 76 20.36 -12.18 33.88
C ALA A 76 21.77 -12.22 33.25
N SER A 77 22.17 -13.36 32.66
CA SER A 77 23.44 -13.50 31.95
C SER A 77 23.40 -12.97 30.51
N LEU A 78 22.21 -12.78 29.95
CA LEU A 78 21.99 -12.28 28.59
C LEU A 78 22.25 -10.76 28.53
N HIS A 79 23.51 -10.40 28.29
CA HIS A 79 23.94 -9.02 28.09
C HIS A 79 23.48 -8.53 26.71
N LEU A 80 22.21 -8.14 26.63
CA LEU A 80 21.70 -7.58 25.39
C LEU A 80 22.23 -6.13 25.22
N PRO A 81 22.58 -5.70 23.98
CA PRO A 81 23.17 -4.39 23.74
C PRO A 81 22.29 -3.22 24.22
N PRO A 82 22.80 -2.28 25.04
CA PRO A 82 22.00 -1.17 25.58
C PRO A 82 21.49 -0.20 24.51
N GLN A 83 21.95 -0.31 23.26
CA GLN A 83 21.53 0.51 22.13
C GLN A 83 20.16 0.11 21.56
N ILE A 84 19.62 -1.06 21.91
CA ILE A 84 18.41 -1.59 21.27
C ILE A 84 17.16 -0.74 21.51
N PRO A 85 16.87 -0.20 22.71
CA PRO A 85 15.77 0.75 22.90
C PRO A 85 15.87 1.98 21.99
N TRP A 86 17.09 2.51 21.78
CA TRP A 86 17.33 3.64 20.90
C TRP A 86 17.11 3.30 19.42
N LEU A 87 17.58 2.12 18.99
CA LEU A 87 17.33 1.63 17.63
C LEU A 87 15.84 1.40 17.36
N LEU A 88 15.08 0.93 18.36
CA LEU A 88 13.63 0.76 18.25
C LEU A 88 12.87 2.09 18.21
N ALA A 89 13.29 3.07 19.02
CA ALA A 89 12.74 4.41 18.95
C ALA A 89 13.03 5.07 17.59
N LEU A 90 14.24 4.90 17.07
CA LEU A 90 14.63 5.36 15.73
C LEU A 90 13.81 4.67 14.64
N ALA A 91 13.61 3.36 14.72
CA ALA A 91 12.77 2.62 13.78
C ALA A 91 11.31 3.10 13.81
N GLY A 92 10.73 3.28 15.00
CA GLY A 92 9.40 3.85 15.16
C GLY A 92 9.28 5.27 14.57
N ALA A 93 10.27 6.12 14.82
CA ALA A 93 10.33 7.47 14.25
C ALA A 93 10.43 7.43 12.71
N LEU A 94 11.26 6.55 12.15
CA LEU A 94 11.39 6.38 10.70
C LEU A 94 10.09 5.89 10.07
N ILE A 95 9.35 4.98 10.72
CA ILE A 95 8.02 4.55 10.28
C ILE A 95 7.07 5.75 10.21
N LEU A 96 7.00 6.56 11.28
CA LEU A 96 6.15 7.75 11.31
C LEU A 96 6.52 8.76 10.22
N VAL A 97 7.81 9.02 10.01
CA VAL A 97 8.30 9.90 8.95
C VAL A 97 7.86 9.36 7.58
N LEU A 98 8.02 8.06 7.34
CA LEU A 98 7.61 7.43 6.09
C LEU A 98 6.10 7.57 5.82
N TYR A 99 5.26 7.29 6.81
CA TYR A 99 3.81 7.46 6.69
C TYR A 99 3.41 8.94 6.52
N GLY A 100 4.12 9.86 7.18
CA GLY A 100 3.98 11.30 6.98
C GLY A 100 4.30 11.72 5.55
N LEU A 101 5.38 11.20 4.97
CA LEU A 101 5.73 11.41 3.57
C LEU A 101 4.66 10.84 2.62
N TYR A 102 4.14 9.63 2.88
CA TYR A 102 3.04 9.06 2.08
C TYR A 102 1.79 9.93 2.09
N ALA A 103 1.36 10.37 3.29
CA ALA A 103 0.22 11.27 3.44
C ALA A 103 0.46 12.60 2.71
N TRP A 104 1.69 13.12 2.76
CA TRP A 104 2.08 14.32 2.03
C TRP A 104 1.92 14.11 0.52
N VAL A 105 2.49 13.05 -0.05
CA VAL A 105 2.37 12.74 -1.48
C VAL A 105 0.91 12.56 -1.91
N LEU A 106 0.09 11.88 -1.11
CA LEU A 106 -1.34 11.72 -1.37
C LEU A 106 -2.08 13.07 -1.42
N ARG A 107 -1.68 14.04 -0.58
CA ARG A 107 -2.22 15.40 -0.64
C ARG A 107 -1.92 16.09 -1.97
N TRP A 108 -0.69 15.97 -2.48
CA TRP A 108 -0.33 16.49 -3.82
C TRP A 108 -1.11 15.81 -4.94
N ALA A 109 -1.24 14.48 -4.89
CA ALA A 109 -2.01 13.71 -5.86
C ALA A 109 -3.49 14.13 -5.87
N ARG A 110 -4.09 14.25 -4.69
CA ARG A 110 -5.48 14.73 -4.53
C ARG A 110 -5.66 16.13 -5.10
N GLU A 111 -4.74 17.06 -4.82
CA GLU A 111 -4.81 18.42 -5.35
C GLU A 111 -4.78 18.41 -6.89
N LEU A 112 -3.87 17.65 -7.50
CA LEU A 112 -3.76 17.53 -8.95
C LEU A 112 -5.05 16.97 -9.59
N ILE A 113 -5.55 15.85 -9.06
CA ILE A 113 -6.76 15.16 -9.54
C ILE A 113 -7.97 16.11 -9.47
N VAL A 114 -8.17 16.75 -8.32
CA VAL A 114 -9.34 17.62 -8.12
C VAL A 114 -9.26 18.85 -9.02
N ARG A 115 -8.08 19.45 -9.23
CA ARG A 115 -7.90 20.59 -10.13
C ARG A 115 -8.15 20.20 -11.59
N LEU A 116 -7.58 19.09 -12.05
CA LEU A 116 -7.80 18.58 -13.41
C LEU A 116 -9.27 18.22 -13.66
N GLY A 117 -9.90 17.51 -12.73
CA GLY A 117 -11.31 17.14 -12.84
C GLY A 117 -12.24 18.36 -12.88
N ARG A 118 -12.03 19.36 -12.03
CA ARG A 118 -12.80 20.63 -12.08
C ARG A 118 -12.61 21.36 -13.39
N TRP A 119 -11.37 21.48 -13.86
CA TRP A 119 -11.09 22.14 -15.12
C TRP A 119 -11.77 21.44 -16.31
N ALA A 120 -11.66 20.11 -16.38
CA ALA A 120 -12.32 19.31 -17.40
C ALA A 120 -13.86 19.47 -17.39
N LEU A 121 -14.45 19.84 -16.25
CA LEU A 121 -15.88 20.12 -16.13
C LEU A 121 -16.28 21.59 -16.43
N GLN A 122 -15.34 22.55 -16.43
CA GLN A 122 -15.63 24.00 -16.50
C GLN A 122 -16.05 24.57 -17.89
N GLY A 123 -16.42 23.73 -18.86
CA GLY A 123 -16.73 24.18 -20.22
C GLY A 123 -15.52 24.72 -21.00
N LEU A 124 -15.69 24.95 -22.31
CA LEU A 124 -14.61 25.36 -23.24
C LEU A 124 -14.09 26.78 -23.00
N ALA A 125 -14.90 27.66 -22.42
CA ALA A 125 -14.59 29.08 -22.28
C ALA A 125 -13.71 29.42 -21.07
N SER A 126 -13.44 28.47 -20.17
CA SER A 126 -12.58 28.72 -19.01
C SER A 126 -11.11 28.45 -19.34
N PRO A 127 -10.21 29.46 -19.26
CA PRO A 127 -8.78 29.23 -19.35
C PRO A 127 -8.35 28.25 -18.27
N ALA A 128 -7.38 27.40 -18.59
CA ALA A 128 -6.93 26.38 -17.65
C ALA A 128 -6.45 27.02 -16.34
N PRO A 129 -6.96 26.56 -15.18
CA PRO A 129 -6.62 27.16 -13.90
C PRO A 129 -5.15 26.92 -13.62
N ASP A 130 -4.40 28.02 -13.47
CA ASP A 130 -3.07 28.05 -12.87
C ASP A 130 -2.10 26.98 -13.41
N ALA A 131 -1.79 27.10 -14.71
CA ALA A 131 -0.89 26.20 -15.44
C ALA A 131 0.47 26.01 -14.75
N ALA A 132 0.97 27.05 -14.07
CA ALA A 132 2.21 26.99 -13.29
C ALA A 132 2.08 26.02 -12.11
N ARG A 133 0.99 26.12 -11.33
CA ARG A 133 0.73 25.19 -10.21
C ARG A 133 0.56 23.76 -10.69
N LEU A 134 -0.16 23.51 -11.78
CA LEU A 134 -0.31 22.17 -12.36
C LEU A 134 1.04 21.54 -12.75
N GLU A 135 1.94 22.35 -13.31
CA GLU A 135 3.29 21.92 -13.66
C GLU A 135 4.14 21.60 -12.42
N THR A 136 4.07 22.44 -11.37
CA THR A 136 4.73 22.16 -10.10
C THR A 136 4.24 20.84 -9.51
N LEU A 137 2.90 20.66 -9.40
CA LEU A 137 2.29 19.43 -8.91
C LEU A 137 2.77 18.21 -9.70
N ARG A 138 2.77 18.31 -11.04
CA ARG A 138 3.25 17.25 -11.95
C ARG A 138 4.71 16.89 -11.71
N ARG A 139 5.61 17.89 -11.64
CA ARG A 139 7.05 17.65 -11.43
C ARG A 139 7.33 17.02 -10.08
N THR A 140 6.71 17.54 -9.02
CA THR A 140 6.85 17.01 -7.66
C THR A 140 6.36 15.55 -7.61
N LEU A 141 5.19 15.25 -8.16
CA LEU A 141 4.66 13.89 -8.20
C LEU A 141 5.52 12.97 -9.07
N ALA A 142 6.05 13.43 -10.21
CA ALA A 142 6.95 12.63 -11.03
C ALA A 142 8.25 12.28 -10.30
N GLY A 143 8.79 13.21 -9.50
CA GLY A 143 9.93 12.95 -8.60
C GLY A 143 9.60 11.87 -7.59
N TRP A 144 8.46 11.98 -6.90
CA TRP A 144 8.01 10.99 -5.92
C TRP A 144 7.70 9.61 -6.53
N LEU A 145 7.10 9.55 -7.73
CA LEU A 145 6.88 8.28 -8.42
C LEU A 145 8.19 7.60 -8.79
N SER A 146 9.19 8.37 -9.24
CA SER A 146 10.53 7.85 -9.54
C SER A 146 11.22 7.37 -8.27
N PHE A 147 11.11 8.14 -7.17
CA PHE A 147 11.58 7.70 -5.86
C PHE A 147 10.90 6.40 -5.41
N GLY A 148 9.59 6.25 -5.64
CA GLY A 148 8.85 5.02 -5.37
C GLY A 148 9.34 3.82 -6.17
N GLN A 149 9.67 4.02 -7.46
CA GLN A 149 10.28 2.97 -8.30
C GLN A 149 11.62 2.50 -7.71
N TRP A 150 12.51 3.42 -7.34
CA TRP A 150 13.76 3.08 -6.67
C TRP A 150 13.54 2.48 -5.28
N GLY A 151 12.51 2.94 -4.57
CA GLY A 151 12.13 2.43 -3.26
C GLY A 151 11.72 0.95 -3.30
N THR A 152 10.96 0.51 -4.31
CA THR A 152 10.62 -0.92 -4.44
C THR A 152 11.84 -1.78 -4.75
N LEU A 153 12.78 -1.26 -5.56
CA LEU A 153 14.04 -1.94 -5.82
C LEU A 153 14.89 -2.03 -4.54
N LEU A 154 15.04 -0.91 -3.84
CA LEU A 154 15.78 -0.85 -2.58
C LEU A 154 15.18 -1.81 -1.55
N ALA A 155 13.86 -1.84 -1.40
CA ALA A 155 13.17 -2.76 -0.50
C ALA A 155 13.40 -4.23 -0.88
N GLY A 156 13.40 -4.56 -2.19
CA GLY A 156 13.75 -5.89 -2.67
C GLY A 156 15.18 -6.28 -2.33
N VAL A 157 16.14 -5.40 -2.62
CA VAL A 157 17.56 -5.61 -2.27
C VAL A 157 17.74 -5.76 -0.76
N LEU A 158 17.11 -4.89 0.03
CA LEU A 158 17.18 -4.94 1.49
C LEU A 158 16.58 -6.24 2.01
N GLY A 159 15.44 -6.68 1.47
CA GLY A 159 14.80 -7.94 1.82
C GLY A 159 15.72 -9.14 1.59
N VAL A 160 16.39 -9.18 0.43
CA VAL A 160 17.37 -10.22 0.06
C VAL A 160 18.59 -10.18 1.00
N VAL A 161 19.13 -8.99 1.27
CA VAL A 161 20.28 -8.82 2.19
C VAL A 161 19.93 -9.22 3.62
N LEU A 162 18.68 -9.03 4.04
CA LEU A 162 18.22 -9.37 5.38
C LEU A 162 17.91 -10.87 5.57
N VAL A 163 17.78 -11.66 4.50
CA VAL A 163 17.57 -13.12 4.59
C VAL A 163 18.62 -13.81 5.49
N PRO A 164 19.94 -13.68 5.25
CA PRO A 164 20.95 -14.33 6.10
C PRO A 164 20.90 -13.84 7.56
N PHE A 165 20.61 -12.55 7.79
CA PHE A 165 20.44 -12.03 9.15
C PHE A 165 19.24 -12.66 9.85
N SER A 166 18.10 -12.78 9.16
CA SER A 166 16.89 -13.41 9.70
C SER A 166 17.10 -14.89 10.01
N ALA A 167 17.86 -15.62 9.17
CA ALA A 167 18.18 -17.02 9.37
C ALA A 167 19.06 -17.23 10.60
N VAL A 168 20.14 -16.45 10.74
CA VAL A 168 21.03 -16.48 11.91
C VAL A 168 20.27 -16.15 13.19
N TRP A 169 19.40 -15.13 13.15
CA TRP A 169 18.61 -14.75 14.31
C TRP A 169 17.57 -15.81 14.70
N SER A 170 16.88 -16.38 13.70
CA SER A 170 15.91 -17.45 13.91
C SER A 170 16.57 -18.70 14.50
N GLN A 171 17.78 -19.04 14.07
CA GLN A 171 18.56 -20.13 14.64
C GLN A 171 18.94 -19.86 16.09
N ARG A 172 19.47 -18.67 16.40
CA ARG A 172 19.80 -18.29 17.79
C ARG A 172 18.57 -18.32 18.69
N LEU A 173 17.43 -17.85 18.20
CA LEU A 173 16.17 -17.91 18.93
C LEU A 173 15.71 -19.36 19.14
N ALA A 174 15.78 -20.20 18.10
CA ALA A 174 15.41 -21.62 18.18
C ALA A 174 16.32 -22.39 19.15
N GLU A 175 17.63 -22.14 19.14
CA GLU A 175 18.59 -22.72 20.09
C GLU A 175 18.34 -22.27 21.53
N HIS A 176 17.96 -21.01 21.71
CA HIS A 176 17.63 -20.50 23.05
C HIS A 176 16.34 -21.13 23.57
N LEU A 177 15.30 -21.23 22.72
CA LEU A 177 14.03 -21.88 23.03
C LEU A 177 14.19 -23.38 23.30
N SER A 178 15.02 -24.09 22.54
CA SER A 178 15.27 -25.52 22.77
C SER A 178 15.99 -25.77 24.09
N ARG A 179 16.93 -24.88 24.46
CA ARG A 179 17.61 -24.91 25.76
C ARG A 179 16.66 -24.63 26.93
N THR A 180 15.77 -23.64 26.81
CA THR A 180 14.81 -23.29 27.86
C THR A 180 13.68 -24.30 28.00
N LEU A 181 13.26 -24.96 26.92
CA LEU A 181 12.21 -25.98 26.92
C LEU A 181 12.73 -27.41 27.22
N GLY A 182 14.02 -27.55 27.55
CA GLY A 182 14.60 -28.82 28.01
C GLY A 182 14.65 -29.94 26.95
N SER A 183 14.44 -29.63 25.66
CA SER A 183 14.48 -30.60 24.58
C SER A 183 15.88 -30.61 23.93
N PRO A 184 16.70 -31.66 24.12
CA PRO A 184 18.01 -31.79 23.48
C PRO A 184 17.83 -32.23 22.03
N GLY A 185 17.21 -31.38 21.21
CA GLY A 185 17.18 -31.54 19.77
C GLY A 185 18.39 -30.83 19.18
N GLN A 186 19.35 -31.57 18.65
CA GLN A 186 20.32 -31.04 17.69
C GLN A 186 19.54 -30.40 16.53
N VAL A 187 19.45 -29.08 16.51
CA VAL A 187 18.98 -28.36 15.33
C VAL A 187 20.12 -28.49 14.32
N ASP A 188 19.99 -29.44 13.39
CA ASP A 188 21.00 -29.76 12.39
C ASP A 188 21.46 -28.49 11.64
N THR A 189 22.64 -28.00 12.00
CA THR A 189 23.27 -26.78 11.47
C THR A 189 23.76 -26.95 10.02
N MET A 190 23.72 -28.17 9.47
CA MET A 190 24.16 -28.44 8.09
C MET A 190 23.14 -28.00 7.01
N ALA A 191 21.87 -27.80 7.36
CA ALA A 191 20.86 -27.29 6.41
C ALA A 191 20.97 -25.79 6.13
N THR A 192 21.80 -25.06 6.90
CA THR A 192 21.81 -23.59 6.94
C THR A 192 22.20 -22.92 5.61
N PRO A 193 23.28 -23.31 4.91
CA PRO A 193 23.69 -22.63 3.68
C PRO A 193 22.72 -22.88 2.52
N ALA A 194 22.25 -24.13 2.38
CA ALA A 194 21.28 -24.51 1.37
C ALA A 194 19.91 -23.85 1.61
N LEU A 195 19.48 -23.76 2.87
CA LEU A 195 18.24 -23.06 3.26
C LEU A 195 18.35 -21.55 3.02
N ILE A 196 19.47 -20.92 3.38
CA ILE A 196 19.71 -19.49 3.10
C ILE A 196 19.73 -19.26 1.58
N ALA A 197 20.43 -20.09 0.81
CA ALA A 197 20.45 -19.98 -0.65
C ALA A 197 19.06 -20.15 -1.25
N PHE A 198 18.30 -21.15 -0.81
CA PHE A 198 16.92 -21.38 -1.23
C PHE A 198 16.00 -20.21 -0.87
N GLN A 199 16.06 -19.69 0.35
CA GLN A 199 15.28 -18.53 0.79
C GLN A 199 15.64 -17.27 0.01
N THR A 200 16.94 -17.07 -0.28
CA THR A 200 17.43 -15.94 -1.08
C THR A 200 16.90 -16.01 -2.51
N VAL A 201 17.00 -17.18 -3.15
CA VAL A 201 16.45 -17.42 -4.51
C VAL A 201 14.93 -17.24 -4.50
N SER A 202 14.24 -17.76 -3.49
CA SER A 202 12.79 -17.61 -3.34
C SER A 202 12.36 -16.16 -3.14
N ALA A 203 13.12 -15.39 -2.34
CA ALA A 203 12.91 -13.96 -2.14
C ALA A 203 13.12 -13.16 -3.44
N LEU A 204 14.14 -13.52 -4.23
CA LEU A 204 14.37 -12.92 -5.55
C LEU A 204 13.25 -13.25 -6.53
N LEU A 205 12.88 -14.52 -6.66
CA LEU A 205 11.83 -14.99 -7.56
C LEU A 205 10.46 -14.40 -7.21
N SER A 206 10.18 -14.14 -5.93
CA SER A 206 8.94 -13.51 -5.49
C SER A 206 8.94 -11.98 -5.62
N SER A 207 10.07 -11.32 -5.37
CA SER A 207 10.16 -9.85 -5.37
C SER A 207 10.30 -9.24 -6.76
N VAL A 208 11.05 -9.87 -7.67
CA VAL A 208 11.33 -9.32 -9.01
C VAL A 208 10.06 -9.05 -9.82
N PRO A 209 9.09 -9.98 -9.92
CA PRO A 209 7.83 -9.70 -10.61
C PRO A 209 7.09 -8.52 -9.99
N GLY A 210 7.07 -8.43 -8.65
CA GLY A 210 6.44 -7.33 -7.93
C GLY A 210 7.09 -5.98 -8.24
N ILE A 211 8.41 -5.91 -8.30
CA ILE A 211 9.17 -4.70 -8.65
C ILE A 211 8.84 -4.29 -10.10
N VAL A 212 8.90 -5.22 -11.05
CA VAL A 212 8.61 -4.93 -12.47
C VAL A 212 7.18 -4.42 -12.63
N ILE A 213 6.20 -5.07 -12.02
CA ILE A 213 4.80 -4.65 -12.05
C ILE A 213 4.64 -3.24 -11.45
N ALA A 214 5.23 -2.99 -10.27
CA ALA A 214 5.18 -1.67 -9.64
C ALA A 214 5.78 -0.59 -10.54
N TRP A 215 6.91 -0.87 -11.20
CA TRP A 215 7.54 0.05 -12.13
C TRP A 215 6.67 0.38 -13.33
N LEU A 216 6.04 -0.62 -13.93
CA LEU A 216 5.14 -0.45 -15.07
C LEU A 216 3.91 0.38 -14.69
N ILE A 217 3.31 0.13 -13.52
CA ILE A 217 2.18 0.91 -13.01
C ILE A 217 2.58 2.37 -12.79
N LEU A 218 3.67 2.61 -12.05
CA LEU A 218 4.14 3.95 -11.74
C LEU A 218 4.53 4.72 -13.02
N GLY A 219 5.15 4.04 -13.99
CA GLY A 219 5.47 4.57 -15.31
C GLY A 219 4.21 4.95 -16.10
N ALA A 220 3.19 4.10 -16.11
CA ALA A 220 1.93 4.35 -16.79
C ALA A 220 1.18 5.55 -16.16
N VAL A 221 1.13 5.64 -14.83
CA VAL A 221 0.54 6.78 -14.10
C VAL A 221 1.32 8.08 -14.41
N ARG A 222 2.65 8.03 -14.41
CA ARG A 222 3.50 9.19 -14.76
C ARG A 222 3.24 9.68 -16.19
N ARG A 223 3.11 8.76 -17.15
CA ARG A 223 2.78 9.08 -18.54
C ARG A 223 1.39 9.71 -18.65
N PHE A 224 0.39 9.13 -18.00
CA PHE A 224 -0.97 9.67 -17.97
C PHE A 224 -1.02 11.09 -17.40
N MET A 225 -0.41 11.33 -16.23
CA MET A 225 -0.38 12.67 -15.63
C MET A 225 0.32 13.70 -16.51
N THR A 226 1.39 13.28 -17.20
CA THR A 226 2.12 14.17 -18.12
C THR A 226 1.26 14.57 -19.30
N LEU A 227 0.55 13.63 -19.92
CA LEU A 227 -0.36 13.92 -21.03
C LEU A 227 -1.53 14.80 -20.58
N ALA A 228 -2.15 14.50 -19.43
CA ALA A 228 -3.26 15.28 -18.89
C ALA A 228 -2.88 16.74 -18.58
N VAL A 229 -1.73 16.96 -17.94
CA VAL A 229 -1.25 18.32 -17.64
C VAL A 229 -0.83 19.06 -18.91
N ASN A 230 -0.16 18.40 -19.86
CA ASN A 230 0.20 19.03 -21.13
C ASN A 230 -1.04 19.48 -21.91
N ARG A 231 -2.10 18.67 -21.90
CA ARG A 231 -3.41 19.03 -22.49
C ARG A 231 -4.04 20.22 -21.79
N ALA A 232 -4.01 20.24 -20.46
CA ALA A 232 -4.49 21.38 -19.67
C ALA A 232 -3.74 22.68 -20.00
N ARG A 233 -2.46 22.59 -20.39
CA ARG A 233 -1.65 23.75 -20.78
C ARG A 233 -1.88 24.23 -22.21
N GLY A 234 -2.81 23.62 -22.96
CA GLY A 234 -3.06 23.97 -24.36
C GLY A 234 -1.93 23.55 -25.31
N LEU A 235 -0.99 22.72 -24.85
CA LEU A 235 -0.08 22.03 -25.77
C LEU A 235 -0.93 21.04 -26.60
N THR A 236 -0.44 20.62 -27.77
CA THR A 236 -1.07 19.61 -28.63
C THR A 236 -0.44 18.23 -28.36
N PRO A 237 -0.72 17.56 -27.23
CA PRO A 237 -0.22 16.21 -27.01
C PRO A 237 -1.00 15.21 -27.87
N PRO A 238 -0.41 14.02 -28.12
CA PRO A 238 -1.13 12.89 -28.68
C PRO A 238 -2.36 12.52 -27.84
N PRO A 239 -3.34 11.77 -28.41
CA PRO A 239 -4.55 11.35 -27.70
C PRO A 239 -4.24 10.65 -26.38
N ILE A 240 -5.02 10.96 -25.34
CA ILE A 240 -4.79 10.50 -23.96
C ILE A 240 -5.40 9.13 -23.73
N LEU A 241 -6.47 8.79 -24.45
CA LEU A 241 -7.21 7.54 -24.32
C LEU A 241 -6.33 6.27 -24.29
N PRO A 242 -5.35 6.07 -25.19
CA PRO A 242 -4.52 4.85 -25.19
C PRO A 242 -3.65 4.71 -23.92
N ALA A 243 -3.19 5.83 -23.37
CA ALA A 243 -2.47 5.82 -22.10
C ALA A 243 -3.42 5.51 -20.93
N ALA A 244 -4.64 6.07 -20.96
CA ALA A 244 -5.65 5.82 -19.94
C ALA A 244 -6.17 4.37 -19.96
N THR A 245 -6.33 3.75 -21.13
CA THR A 245 -6.73 2.33 -21.25
C THR A 245 -5.61 1.40 -20.77
N THR A 246 -4.35 1.70 -21.08
CA THR A 246 -3.20 0.96 -20.55
C THR A 246 -3.18 1.00 -19.03
N VAL A 247 -3.32 2.19 -18.44
CA VAL A 247 -3.44 2.38 -16.99
C VAL A 247 -4.65 1.62 -16.43
N SER A 248 -5.80 1.66 -17.11
CA SER A 248 -7.00 0.90 -16.72
C SER A 248 -6.78 -0.62 -16.74
N GLY A 249 -6.01 -1.15 -17.69
CA GLY A 249 -5.67 -2.56 -17.75
C GLY A 249 -4.83 -3.00 -16.54
N TRP A 250 -3.82 -2.19 -16.20
CA TRP A 250 -3.02 -2.40 -14.99
C TRP A 250 -3.84 -2.30 -13.70
N PHE A 251 -4.80 -1.37 -13.64
CA PHE A 251 -5.69 -1.26 -12.49
C PHE A 251 -6.54 -2.51 -12.27
N LEU A 252 -6.98 -3.19 -13.34
CA LEU A 252 -7.71 -4.46 -13.20
C LEU A 252 -6.81 -5.55 -12.58
N GLY A 253 -5.57 -5.66 -13.07
CA GLY A 253 -4.58 -6.59 -12.48
C GLY A 253 -4.31 -6.28 -11.01
N CYS A 254 -4.15 -5.00 -10.66
CA CYS A 254 -3.99 -4.57 -9.26
C CYS A 254 -5.21 -4.93 -8.41
N LEU A 255 -6.43 -4.73 -8.92
CA LEU A 255 -7.66 -5.08 -8.21
C LEU A 255 -7.74 -6.59 -7.92
N ILE A 256 -7.36 -7.43 -8.87
CA ILE A 256 -7.34 -8.89 -8.68
C ILE A 256 -6.32 -9.28 -7.61
N LEU A 257 -5.07 -8.79 -7.74
CA LEU A 257 -4.01 -9.08 -6.77
C LEU A 257 -4.36 -8.59 -5.36
N LEU A 258 -4.96 -7.41 -5.28
CA LEU A 258 -5.34 -6.80 -4.01
C LEU A 258 -6.57 -7.47 -3.40
N GLY A 259 -7.50 -7.96 -4.23
CA GLY A 259 -8.59 -8.83 -3.79
C GLY A 259 -8.11 -10.18 -3.26
N LEU A 260 -7.15 -10.82 -3.93
CA LEU A 260 -6.52 -12.05 -3.44
C LEU A 260 -5.75 -11.82 -2.13
N SER A 261 -5.01 -10.72 -2.04
CA SER A 261 -4.32 -10.32 -0.80
C SER A 261 -5.32 -10.07 0.34
N LEU A 262 -6.44 -9.41 0.05
CA LEU A 262 -7.52 -9.20 1.02
C LEU A 262 -8.09 -10.52 1.54
N LEU A 263 -8.34 -11.49 0.66
CA LEU A 263 -8.79 -12.83 1.05
C LEU A 263 -7.76 -13.53 1.95
N GLY A 264 -6.47 -13.44 1.61
CA GLY A 264 -5.39 -13.97 2.43
C GLY A 264 -5.31 -13.31 3.81
N LEU A 265 -5.44 -11.98 3.88
CA LEU A 265 -5.46 -11.24 5.15
C LEU A 265 -6.68 -11.61 6.01
N ILE A 266 -7.86 -11.76 5.41
CA ILE A 266 -9.07 -12.20 6.12
C ILE A 266 -8.87 -13.63 6.65
N ALA A 267 -8.32 -14.55 5.86
CA ALA A 267 -8.03 -15.91 6.31
C ALA A 267 -7.04 -15.91 7.47
N ASN A 268 -5.95 -15.13 7.38
CA ASN A 268 -4.98 -14.96 8.47
C ASN A 268 -5.62 -14.36 9.73
N PHE A 269 -6.49 -13.36 9.59
CA PHE A 269 -7.22 -12.76 10.70
C PHE A 269 -8.07 -13.79 11.44
N VAL A 270 -8.84 -14.59 10.69
CA VAL A 270 -9.68 -15.66 11.25
C VAL A 270 -8.81 -16.71 11.94
N LEU A 271 -7.73 -17.16 11.28
CA LEU A 271 -6.84 -18.18 11.82
C LEU A 271 -6.12 -17.70 13.10
N LEU A 272 -5.62 -16.46 13.12
CA LEU A 272 -5.04 -15.84 14.31
C LEU A 272 -6.06 -15.69 15.44
N GLY A 273 -7.31 -15.33 15.13
CA GLY A 273 -8.38 -15.24 16.11
C GLY A 273 -8.72 -16.60 16.74
N VAL A 274 -8.88 -17.64 15.92
CA VAL A 274 -9.13 -19.01 16.38
C VAL A 274 -7.95 -19.55 17.18
N PHE A 275 -6.73 -19.44 16.65
CA PHE A 275 -5.52 -19.89 17.33
C PHE A 275 -5.31 -19.14 18.65
N GLY A 276 -5.49 -17.82 18.66
CA GLY A 276 -5.36 -17.02 19.86
C GLY A 276 -6.40 -17.37 20.93
N ALA A 277 -7.64 -17.65 20.54
CA ALA A 277 -8.69 -18.11 21.44
C ALA A 277 -8.37 -19.50 22.02
N LEU A 278 -7.88 -20.44 21.19
CA LEU A 278 -7.46 -21.77 21.64
C LEU A 278 -6.28 -21.68 22.60
N LEU A 279 -5.25 -20.90 22.27
CA LEU A 279 -4.07 -20.70 23.12
C LEU A 279 -4.46 -20.09 24.46
N ARG A 280 -5.32 -19.06 24.46
CA ARG A 280 -5.87 -18.48 25.70
C ARG A 280 -6.61 -19.52 26.53
N THR A 281 -7.41 -20.38 25.89
CA THR A 281 -8.17 -21.44 26.58
C THR A 281 -7.23 -22.48 27.19
N MET A 282 -6.18 -22.89 26.48
CA MET A 282 -5.16 -23.82 27.00
C MET A 282 -4.39 -23.21 28.17
N LEU A 283 -3.99 -21.94 28.07
CA LEU A 283 -3.27 -21.24 29.14
C LEU A 283 -4.12 -21.05 30.39
N THR A 284 -5.39 -20.69 30.23
CA THR A 284 -6.32 -20.48 31.36
C THR A 284 -6.77 -21.79 32.01
N ARG A 285 -7.00 -22.86 31.24
CA ARG A 285 -7.31 -24.19 31.79
C ARG A 285 -6.09 -24.85 32.42
N GLY A 286 -4.92 -24.77 31.79
CA GLY A 286 -3.68 -25.27 32.37
C GLY A 286 -3.38 -24.62 33.73
N ALA A 287 -3.60 -23.31 33.86
CA ALA A 287 -3.48 -22.61 35.13
C ALA A 287 -4.49 -23.09 36.20
N ALA A 288 -5.70 -23.50 35.80
CA ALA A 288 -6.74 -23.99 36.71
C ALA A 288 -6.52 -25.45 37.16
N ASP A 289 -6.00 -26.29 36.27
CA ASP A 289 -5.79 -27.73 36.51
C ASP A 289 -4.42 -28.05 37.15
N GLY A 290 -3.60 -27.02 37.40
CA GLY A 290 -2.24 -27.15 37.90
C GLY A 290 -1.28 -27.54 36.77
N LEU A 291 -0.64 -26.54 36.17
CA LEU A 291 0.43 -26.76 35.19
C LEU A 291 1.50 -27.67 35.81
N PRO A 292 2.08 -28.62 35.05
CA PRO A 292 3.24 -29.39 35.50
C PRO A 292 4.32 -28.43 36.03
N GLN A 293 5.03 -28.84 37.08
CA GLN A 293 5.97 -27.97 37.81
C GLN A 293 7.03 -27.33 36.90
N ASP A 294 7.38 -28.01 35.80
CA ASP A 294 8.28 -27.52 34.75
C ASP A 294 7.72 -26.32 33.98
N TRP A 295 6.40 -26.27 33.77
CA TRP A 295 5.71 -25.17 33.08
C TRP A 295 5.43 -23.98 34.00
N GLN A 296 5.27 -24.19 35.31
CA GLN A 296 5.11 -23.11 36.29
C GLN A 296 6.36 -22.23 36.39
N ASN A 297 7.55 -22.81 36.23
CA ASN A 297 8.81 -22.06 36.20
C ASN A 297 9.03 -21.32 34.86
N VAL A 298 8.38 -21.76 33.78
CA VAL A 298 8.57 -21.22 32.41
C VAL A 298 7.53 -20.15 32.07
N LEU A 299 6.30 -20.24 32.58
CA LEU A 299 5.26 -19.21 32.46
C LEU A 299 4.96 -18.56 33.82
N PRO A 300 5.78 -17.60 34.28
CA PRO A 300 5.45 -16.80 35.45
C PRO A 300 4.09 -16.10 35.31
N ASP A 301 3.47 -15.81 36.46
CA ASP A 301 2.21 -15.08 36.61
C ASP A 301 2.25 -13.76 35.82
N GLY A 302 1.71 -13.77 34.60
CA GLY A 302 1.80 -12.63 33.67
C GLY A 302 1.99 -13.04 32.21
N TRP A 303 2.50 -14.22 31.90
CA TRP A 303 2.65 -14.66 30.50
C TRP A 303 1.32 -14.79 29.76
N ALA A 304 0.27 -15.26 30.44
CA ALA A 304 -1.06 -15.34 29.84
C ALA A 304 -1.60 -13.96 29.43
N SER A 305 -1.34 -12.92 30.24
CA SER A 305 -1.74 -11.56 29.90
C SER A 305 -0.88 -11.01 28.75
N VAL A 306 0.44 -11.14 28.81
CA VAL A 306 1.37 -10.70 27.75
C VAL A 306 1.05 -11.36 26.40
N VAL A 307 0.86 -12.68 26.37
CA VAL A 307 0.50 -13.42 25.16
C VAL A 307 -0.87 -12.98 24.64
N SER A 308 -1.85 -12.76 25.53
CA SER A 308 -3.17 -12.26 25.12
C SER A 308 -3.13 -10.84 24.55
N TRP A 309 -2.31 -9.95 25.12
CA TRP A 309 -2.09 -8.59 24.63
C TRP A 309 -1.33 -8.61 23.30
N GLY A 310 -0.30 -9.44 23.17
CA GLY A 310 0.46 -9.60 21.92
C GLY A 310 -0.40 -10.13 20.78
N LEU A 311 -1.21 -11.17 21.03
CA LEU A 311 -2.16 -11.70 20.07
C LEU A 311 -3.26 -10.69 19.74
N GLY A 312 -3.78 -9.97 20.73
CA GLY A 312 -4.77 -8.91 20.54
C GLY A 312 -4.22 -7.77 19.66
N ALA A 313 -2.99 -7.32 19.93
CA ALA A 313 -2.31 -6.31 19.14
C ALA A 313 -2.07 -6.79 17.69
N LEU A 314 -1.61 -8.02 17.52
CA LEU A 314 -1.42 -8.62 16.20
C LEU A 314 -2.75 -8.70 15.42
N LEU A 315 -3.83 -9.10 16.09
CA LEU A 315 -5.16 -9.17 15.51
C LEU A 315 -5.67 -7.78 15.09
N VAL A 316 -5.43 -6.75 15.89
CA VAL A 316 -5.71 -5.35 15.53
C VAL A 316 -4.89 -4.92 14.31
N VAL A 317 -3.60 -5.25 14.25
CA VAL A 317 -2.75 -4.93 13.10
C VAL A 317 -3.26 -5.59 11.82
N VAL A 318 -3.63 -6.88 11.87
CA VAL A 318 -4.19 -7.58 10.72
C VAL A 318 -5.54 -6.98 10.32
N PHE A 319 -6.43 -6.68 11.26
CA PHE A 319 -7.72 -6.03 10.99
C PHE A 319 -7.54 -4.67 10.31
N VAL A 320 -6.62 -3.85 10.83
CA VAL A 320 -6.26 -2.56 10.26
C VAL A 320 -5.68 -2.74 8.85
N GLY A 321 -4.86 -3.78 8.62
CA GLY A 321 -4.36 -4.16 7.30
C GLY A 321 -5.48 -4.53 6.32
N VAL A 322 -6.48 -5.28 6.77
CA VAL A 322 -7.70 -5.58 5.98
C VAL A 322 -8.42 -4.28 5.62
N LEU A 323 -8.63 -3.38 6.58
CA LEU A 323 -9.32 -2.11 6.34
C LEU A 323 -8.57 -1.23 5.32
N VAL A 324 -7.25 -1.09 5.46
CA VAL A 324 -6.41 -0.35 4.49
C VAL A 324 -6.48 -0.99 3.11
N THR A 325 -6.44 -2.32 3.04
CA THR A 325 -6.56 -3.05 1.77
C THR A 325 -7.91 -2.79 1.12
N VAL A 326 -9.02 -2.83 1.86
CA VAL A 326 -10.35 -2.45 1.34
C VAL A 326 -10.36 -1.00 0.83
N LEU A 327 -9.76 -0.07 1.58
CA LEU A 327 -9.68 1.33 1.16
C LEU A 327 -8.88 1.50 -0.13
N LEU A 328 -7.74 0.81 -0.26
CA LEU A 328 -6.93 0.80 -1.48
C LEU A 328 -7.70 0.21 -2.65
N PHE A 329 -8.43 -0.89 -2.43
CA PHE A 329 -9.30 -1.51 -3.43
C PHE A 329 -10.33 -0.51 -3.96
N CYS A 330 -11.03 0.17 -3.04
CA CYS A 330 -11.97 1.21 -3.40
C CYS A 330 -11.28 2.32 -4.20
N VAL A 331 -10.18 2.90 -3.69
CA VAL A 331 -9.45 3.99 -4.36
C VAL A 331 -9.01 3.58 -5.78
N LEU A 332 -8.53 2.37 -6.00
CA LEU A 332 -8.16 1.87 -7.33
C LEU A 332 -9.37 1.79 -8.27
N LEU A 333 -10.50 1.29 -7.77
CA LEU A 333 -11.74 1.18 -8.53
C LEU A 333 -12.24 2.57 -8.97
N TRP A 334 -12.23 3.55 -8.06
CA TRP A 334 -12.58 4.94 -8.36
C TRP A 334 -11.57 5.62 -9.30
N SER A 335 -10.28 5.32 -9.15
CA SER A 335 -9.20 5.88 -9.96
C SER A 335 -9.30 5.46 -11.42
N ARG A 336 -9.74 4.22 -11.68
CA ARG A 336 -9.99 3.71 -13.03
C ARG A 336 -11.12 4.48 -13.74
N SER A 337 -12.28 4.61 -13.10
CA SER A 337 -13.40 5.38 -13.66
C SER A 337 -13.03 6.84 -13.88
N TYR A 338 -12.30 7.43 -12.93
CA TYR A 338 -11.80 8.80 -13.07
C TYR A 338 -10.86 8.96 -14.28
N ALA A 339 -9.85 8.11 -14.42
CA ALA A 339 -8.84 8.24 -15.47
C ALA A 339 -9.45 8.12 -16.88
N THR A 340 -10.40 7.20 -17.05
CA THR A 340 -11.09 6.98 -18.33
C THR A 340 -12.07 8.11 -18.66
N ALA A 341 -12.90 8.54 -17.70
CA ALA A 341 -13.83 9.66 -17.89
C ALA A 341 -13.09 10.98 -18.16
N LEU A 342 -11.98 11.22 -17.44
CA LEU A 342 -11.13 12.38 -17.67
C LEU A 342 -10.52 12.36 -19.07
N ALA A 343 -9.90 11.24 -19.47
CA ALA A 343 -9.28 11.13 -20.79
C ALA A 343 -10.26 11.42 -21.93
N ARG A 344 -11.49 10.89 -21.85
CA ARG A 344 -12.56 11.16 -22.83
C ARG A 344 -12.93 12.63 -22.90
N GLU A 345 -13.08 13.30 -21.75
CA GLU A 345 -13.44 14.72 -21.74
C GLU A 345 -12.29 15.60 -22.28
N LEU A 346 -11.04 15.23 -21.98
CA LEU A 346 -9.86 15.93 -22.46
C LEU A 346 -9.64 15.74 -23.97
N ASP A 347 -9.87 14.54 -24.49
CA ASP A 347 -9.79 14.24 -25.92
C ASP A 347 -10.97 14.87 -26.68
N ALA A 348 -12.19 14.93 -26.11
CA ALA A 348 -13.33 15.62 -26.72
C ALA A 348 -13.06 17.13 -26.90
N ARG A 349 -12.52 17.79 -25.85
CA ARG A 349 -12.12 19.20 -25.93
C ARG A 349 -11.02 19.47 -26.95
N ALA A 350 -10.19 18.48 -27.27
CA ALA A 350 -9.18 18.61 -28.31
C ALA A 350 -9.77 18.78 -29.70
N LEU A 351 -10.85 18.04 -29.95
CA LEU A 351 -11.56 18.01 -31.24
C LEU A 351 -12.43 19.26 -31.41
N GLU A 352 -12.87 19.87 -30.31
CA GLU A 352 -13.68 21.10 -30.28
C GLU A 352 -12.84 22.39 -30.24
N GLY A 353 -11.50 22.30 -30.13
CA GLY A 353 -10.60 23.45 -30.23
C GLY A 353 -10.75 24.16 -31.58
N PRO A 354 -10.39 25.46 -31.68
CA PRO A 354 -10.62 26.23 -32.90
C PRO A 354 -10.04 25.49 -34.10
N ALA A 355 -10.92 25.13 -35.04
CA ALA A 355 -10.49 24.72 -36.37
C ALA A 355 -9.53 25.81 -36.86
N ALA A 356 -8.27 25.43 -37.06
CA ALA A 356 -7.25 26.32 -37.58
C ALA A 356 -7.67 26.85 -38.96
#